data_AF-A0A2V6ZMJ2-F1
#
_entry.id   AF-A0A2V6ZMJ2-F1
#
_cell.length_a   1.000
_cell.length_b   1.000
_cell.length_c   1.000
_cell.angle_alpha   90.00
_cell.angle_beta   90.00
_cell.angle_gamma   90.00
#
_symmetry.space_group_name_H-M   'P 1'
#
loop_
_entity.id
_entity.type
_entity.pdbx_description
1 polymer ?
#
loop_
_entity_poly.entity_id
_entity_poly.type
_entity_poly.pdbx_seq_one_letter_code
_entity_poly.pdbx_strand_id
1 'polypeptide(L)'
;MKAPAGTREVQGDGGLTMRQLLLVLLRRIRRGRPHVLGPGLYLLCLTLAVVGCASHSLVPAAQSAAIRDRERSLASHSDAIQAAVRESGSMGALAFLDAKDGHLVVLPGDSPADAWERYTASPENRTSPVSVPVVVTFVYRTDVPKAPETVTRSGLQQQQALRTSVAAELQRLEERLGLVQRDLASTRQDTDKVLADSRALAEDLAAVRKFMLQTAQLGWLNHESTLENAGSIRKMAASSHELAASSARLEETLRQLSESLARQLKELAARLDAIQGKVQNIK
;
A
#
# COMPACT_ATOMS: atom_id res chain seq x y z
N MET A 1 -39.28 64.39 -18.48
CA MET A 1 -37.92 64.93 -18.69
C MET A 1 -36.97 64.04 -17.90
N LYS A 2 -35.91 63.40 -18.38
CA LYS A 2 -35.16 63.44 -19.64
C LYS A 2 -34.28 62.17 -19.61
N ALA A 3 -34.36 61.32 -20.63
CA ALA A 3 -33.25 60.48 -21.10
C ALA A 3 -32.74 61.14 -22.43
N PRO A 4 -31.62 60.78 -23.09
CA PRO A 4 -30.75 59.58 -22.98
C PRO A 4 -29.22 59.82 -23.23
N ALA A 5 -28.48 58.72 -23.53
CA ALA A 5 -27.18 58.54 -24.24
C ALA A 5 -25.85 58.69 -23.44
N GLY A 6 -24.80 57.84 -23.59
CA GLY A 6 -24.56 56.64 -24.41
C GLY A 6 -23.09 56.16 -24.34
N THR A 7 -22.90 54.83 -24.56
CA THR A 7 -21.72 54.08 -25.09
C THR A 7 -20.35 54.03 -24.39
N ARG A 8 -19.89 52.82 -23.97
CA ARG A 8 -18.94 51.93 -24.68
C ARG A 8 -18.64 50.64 -23.89
N GLU A 9 -18.57 49.51 -24.63
CA GLU A 9 -18.07 48.19 -24.22
C GLU A 9 -16.58 48.20 -23.83
N VAL A 10 -16.12 47.25 -23.00
CA VAL A 10 -15.01 46.30 -23.31
C VAL A 10 -15.07 45.08 -22.39
N GLN A 11 -14.96 43.95 -23.06
CA GLN A 11 -14.82 42.55 -22.69
C GLN A 11 -13.48 42.19 -22.01
N GLY A 12 -13.47 41.15 -21.19
CA GLY A 12 -12.27 40.50 -20.63
C GLY A 12 -12.68 39.54 -19.51
N ASP A 13 -13.24 38.38 -19.82
CA ASP A 13 -12.49 37.13 -20.01
C ASP A 13 -11.40 36.94 -18.94
N GLY A 14 -11.72 36.14 -17.93
CA GLY A 14 -10.87 35.83 -16.78
C GLY A 14 -11.06 34.39 -16.35
N GLY A 15 -11.21 33.47 -17.31
CA GLY A 15 -11.10 32.05 -17.05
C GLY A 15 -9.74 31.77 -16.42
N LEU A 16 -9.75 31.32 -15.16
CA LEU A 16 -8.57 30.76 -14.50
C LEU A 16 -8.00 29.66 -15.39
N THR A 17 -6.92 29.98 -16.10
CA THR A 17 -6.28 29.02 -16.98
C THR A 17 -5.80 27.83 -16.15
N MET A 18 -5.88 26.64 -16.74
CA MET A 18 -5.55 25.35 -16.12
C MET A 18 -4.17 25.35 -15.42
N ARG A 19 -3.26 26.22 -15.86
CA ARG A 19 -1.94 26.48 -15.27
C ARG A 19 -1.99 27.12 -13.87
N GLN A 20 -2.94 28.02 -13.62
CA GLN A 20 -3.11 28.65 -12.30
C GLN A 20 -3.72 27.68 -11.28
N LEU A 21 -4.64 26.80 -11.72
CA LEU A 21 -5.16 25.70 -10.91
C LEU A 21 -4.05 24.70 -10.52
N LEU A 22 -3.15 24.40 -11.45
CA LEU A 22 -2.01 23.50 -11.22
C LEU A 22 -1.01 24.09 -10.21
N LEU A 23 -0.76 25.41 -10.26
CA LEU A 23 0.11 26.09 -9.32
C LEU A 23 -0.51 26.21 -7.92
N VAL A 24 -1.82 26.39 -7.80
CA VAL A 24 -2.52 26.42 -6.50
C VAL A 24 -2.52 25.01 -5.85
N LEU A 25 -2.68 23.95 -6.65
CA LEU A 25 -2.59 22.57 -6.17
C LEU A 25 -1.17 22.20 -5.75
N LEU A 26 -0.14 22.60 -6.50
CA LEU A 26 1.26 22.37 -6.14
C LEU A 26 1.68 23.13 -4.86
N ARG A 27 1.10 24.30 -4.60
CA ARG A 27 1.40 25.08 -3.38
C ARG A 27 0.79 24.47 -2.11
N ARG A 28 -0.30 23.70 -2.22
CA ARG A 28 -0.90 22.98 -1.07
C ARG A 28 -0.16 21.70 -0.69
N ILE A 29 0.60 21.09 -1.59
CA ILE A 29 1.36 19.86 -1.31
C ILE A 29 2.61 20.16 -0.46
N ARG A 30 3.07 21.42 -0.40
CA ARG A 30 4.31 21.81 0.31
C ARG A 30 4.13 22.09 1.82
N ARG A 31 2.92 22.01 2.36
CA ARG A 31 2.64 22.19 3.81
C ARG A 31 1.57 21.19 4.28
N GLY A 32 1.98 19.95 4.52
CA GLY A 32 1.13 18.96 5.17
C GLY A 32 1.83 17.61 5.26
N ARG A 33 2.00 17.11 6.49
CA ARG A 33 2.57 15.80 6.83
C ARG A 33 1.86 14.63 6.12
N PRO A 34 2.53 13.48 5.94
CA PRO A 34 2.04 12.41 5.10
C PRO A 34 0.93 11.62 5.80
N HIS A 35 -0.24 11.56 5.17
CA HIS A 35 -1.18 10.48 5.40
C HIS A 35 -1.07 9.49 4.24
N VAL A 36 -0.82 8.25 4.64
CA VAL A 36 -0.76 7.05 3.83
C VAL A 36 -2.13 6.83 3.20
N LEU A 37 -2.26 7.08 1.90
CA LEU A 37 -3.18 6.41 0.97
C LEU A 37 -2.93 6.97 -0.43
N GLY A 38 -2.43 6.11 -1.31
CA GLY A 38 -1.90 6.46 -2.62
C GLY A 38 -2.92 7.19 -3.51
N PRO A 39 -2.59 8.38 -4.06
CA PRO A 39 -3.47 9.12 -4.97
C PRO A 39 -3.60 8.49 -6.37
N GLY A 40 -2.87 7.41 -6.65
CA GLY A 40 -2.77 6.80 -7.98
C GLY A 40 -4.00 6.01 -8.42
N LEU A 41 -4.80 5.49 -7.49
CA LEU A 41 -5.96 4.64 -7.82
C LEU A 41 -7.18 5.45 -8.30
N TYR A 42 -7.38 6.65 -7.77
CA TYR A 42 -8.53 7.50 -8.16
C TYR A 42 -8.39 8.09 -9.56
N LEU A 43 -7.16 8.33 -10.03
CA LEU A 43 -6.90 8.84 -11.39
C LEU A 43 -7.07 7.76 -12.47
N LEU A 44 -6.81 6.50 -12.14
CA LEU A 44 -7.03 5.36 -13.05
C LEU A 44 -8.52 4.96 -13.16
N CYS A 45 -9.30 5.06 -12.08
CA CYS A 45 -10.74 4.85 -12.15
C CYS A 45 -11.48 5.92 -12.96
N LEU A 46 -10.99 7.17 -12.96
CA LEU A 46 -11.58 8.26 -13.74
C LEU A 46 -11.28 8.15 -15.24
N THR A 47 -10.12 7.62 -15.63
CA THR A 47 -9.82 7.39 -17.06
C THR A 47 -10.57 6.17 -17.62
N LEU A 48 -10.83 5.15 -16.80
CA LEU A 48 -11.68 4.01 -17.19
C LEU A 48 -13.17 4.37 -17.30
N ALA A 49 -13.67 5.33 -16.49
CA ALA A 49 -15.06 5.76 -16.56
C ALA A 49 -15.38 6.63 -17.80
N VAL A 50 -14.42 7.40 -18.33
CA VAL A 50 -14.67 8.32 -19.46
C VAL A 50 -14.57 7.63 -20.83
N VAL A 51 -13.99 6.42 -20.92
CA VAL A 51 -13.98 5.62 -22.16
C VAL A 51 -15.22 4.71 -22.27
N GLY A 52 -16.00 4.56 -21.19
CA GLY A 52 -17.13 3.63 -21.11
C GLY A 52 -18.52 4.18 -21.48
N CYS A 53 -18.70 5.49 -21.68
CA CYS A 53 -20.05 6.08 -21.87
C CYS A 53 -20.30 6.71 -23.24
N ALA A 54 -19.38 6.54 -24.19
CA ALA A 54 -19.61 6.84 -25.61
C ALA A 54 -19.45 5.57 -26.45
N SER A 55 -20.13 4.49 -26.05
CA SER A 55 -20.28 3.33 -26.92
C SER A 55 -21.00 3.79 -28.18
N HIS A 56 -20.29 3.83 -29.31
CA HIS A 56 -20.95 3.87 -30.61
C HIS A 56 -21.90 2.68 -30.65
N SER A 57 -23.19 2.97 -30.76
CA SER A 57 -24.24 1.98 -30.93
C SER A 57 -23.78 0.97 -31.97
N LEU A 58 -23.55 -0.28 -31.55
CA LEU A 58 -23.23 -1.43 -32.42
C LEU A 58 -24.34 -1.72 -33.44
N VAL A 59 -25.46 -1.01 -33.29
CA VAL A 59 -26.62 -1.02 -34.16
C VAL A 59 -26.50 0.16 -35.15
N PRO A 60 -26.38 -0.09 -36.46
CA PRO A 60 -26.45 0.93 -37.50
C PRO A 60 -27.61 1.90 -37.28
N ALA A 61 -27.44 3.18 -37.63
CA ALA A 61 -28.43 4.22 -37.35
C ALA A 61 -29.85 3.85 -37.80
N ALA A 62 -29.99 3.20 -38.97
CA ALA A 62 -31.26 2.70 -39.49
C ALA A 62 -31.90 1.60 -38.62
N GLN A 63 -31.09 0.67 -38.10
CA GLN A 63 -31.58 -0.35 -37.16
C GLN A 63 -31.94 0.27 -35.79
N SER A 64 -31.21 1.30 -35.34
CA SER A 64 -31.54 2.00 -34.08
C SER A 64 -32.85 2.78 -34.17
N ALA A 65 -33.17 3.30 -35.36
CA ALA A 65 -34.44 3.96 -35.63
C ALA A 65 -35.58 2.93 -35.67
N ALA A 66 -35.38 1.82 -36.38
CA ALA A 66 -36.36 0.74 -36.44
C ALA A 66 -36.67 0.12 -35.06
N ILE A 67 -35.66 -0.05 -34.21
CA ILE A 67 -35.87 -0.51 -32.82
C ILE A 67 -36.67 0.51 -32.03
N ARG A 68 -36.32 1.81 -32.10
CA ARG A 68 -37.06 2.87 -31.38
C ARG A 68 -38.51 2.99 -31.85
N ASP A 69 -38.76 2.83 -33.14
CA ASP A 69 -40.12 2.87 -33.69
C ASP A 69 -40.94 1.65 -33.26
N ARG A 70 -40.31 0.47 -33.21
CA ARG A 70 -40.91 -0.75 -32.65
C ARG A 70 -41.18 -0.65 -31.16
N GLU A 71 -40.25 -0.13 -30.37
CA GLU A 71 -40.43 0.13 -28.93
C GLU A 71 -41.58 1.10 -28.69
N ARG A 72 -41.70 2.16 -29.49
CA ARG A 72 -42.83 3.10 -29.43
C ARG A 72 -44.15 2.43 -29.77
N SER A 73 -44.16 1.48 -30.72
CA SER A 73 -45.35 0.70 -31.09
C SER A 73 -45.73 -0.35 -30.04
N LEU A 74 -44.79 -0.86 -29.25
CA LEU A 74 -45.08 -1.74 -28.12
C LEU A 74 -45.51 -0.96 -26.88
N ALA A 75 -45.02 0.26 -26.70
CA ALA A 75 -45.37 1.12 -25.57
C ALA A 75 -46.88 1.43 -25.50
N SER A 76 -47.55 1.56 -26.65
CA SER A 76 -49.01 1.74 -26.70
C SER A 76 -49.80 0.52 -26.22
N HIS A 77 -49.14 -0.64 -26.08
CA HIS A 77 -49.71 -1.90 -25.61
C HIS A 77 -49.19 -2.28 -24.22
N SER A 78 -48.52 -1.36 -23.51
CA SER A 78 -47.88 -1.63 -22.22
C SER A 78 -48.86 -2.14 -21.17
N ASP A 79 -50.09 -1.63 -21.12
CA ASP A 79 -51.13 -2.10 -20.20
C ASP A 79 -51.55 -3.54 -20.48
N ALA A 80 -51.68 -3.92 -21.76
CA ALA A 80 -52.01 -5.29 -22.17
C ALA A 80 -50.87 -6.27 -21.87
N ILE A 81 -49.62 -5.85 -22.05
CA ILE A 81 -48.43 -6.65 -21.69
C ILE A 81 -48.36 -6.85 -20.19
N GLN A 82 -48.59 -5.80 -19.39
CA GLN A 82 -48.59 -5.91 -17.93
C GLN A 82 -49.73 -6.77 -17.39
N ALA A 83 -50.93 -6.68 -17.99
CA ALA A 83 -52.04 -7.56 -17.66
C ALA A 83 -51.69 -9.03 -17.90
N ALA A 84 -51.11 -9.35 -19.06
CA ALA A 84 -50.68 -10.71 -19.39
C ALA A 84 -49.60 -11.26 -18.43
N VAL A 85 -48.66 -10.42 -17.98
CA VAL A 85 -47.65 -10.83 -16.97
C VAL A 85 -48.29 -11.08 -15.60
N ARG A 86 -49.25 -10.25 -15.19
CA ARG A 86 -49.93 -10.41 -13.90
C ARG A 86 -50.79 -11.66 -13.86
N GLU A 87 -51.47 -11.97 -14.96
CA GLU A 87 -52.34 -13.14 -15.08
C GLU A 87 -51.55 -14.46 -15.21
N SER A 88 -50.32 -14.41 -15.75
CA SER A 88 -49.51 -15.61 -15.97
C SER A 88 -48.71 -16.08 -14.76
N GLY A 89 -48.55 -15.23 -13.73
CA GLY A 89 -47.72 -15.53 -12.56
C GLY A 89 -46.22 -15.69 -12.87
N SER A 90 -45.76 -15.28 -14.05
CA SER A 90 -44.35 -15.40 -14.49
C SER A 90 -43.55 -14.14 -14.13
N MET A 91 -42.21 -14.24 -14.03
CA MET A 91 -41.38 -13.07 -13.72
C MET A 91 -41.40 -11.98 -14.81
N GLY A 92 -41.74 -12.33 -16.04
CA GLY A 92 -41.90 -11.38 -17.14
C GLY A 92 -42.61 -11.96 -18.36
N ALA A 93 -42.52 -11.25 -19.48
CA ALA A 93 -43.02 -11.72 -20.76
C ALA A 93 -42.16 -11.19 -21.93
N LEU A 94 -42.04 -12.01 -22.97
CA LEU A 94 -41.55 -11.60 -24.27
C LEU A 94 -42.73 -11.07 -25.09
N ALA A 95 -42.71 -9.77 -25.41
CA ALA A 95 -43.76 -9.14 -26.22
C ALA A 95 -43.22 -8.68 -27.58
N PHE A 96 -43.92 -9.04 -28.66
CA PHE A 96 -43.62 -8.57 -30.00
C PHE A 96 -44.88 -8.46 -30.85
N LEU A 97 -44.80 -7.71 -31.95
CA LEU A 97 -45.85 -7.68 -32.97
C LEU A 97 -45.51 -8.75 -34.01
N ASP A 98 -46.44 -9.65 -34.33
CA ASP A 98 -46.25 -10.64 -35.39
C ASP A 98 -46.05 -9.92 -36.73
N ALA A 99 -45.06 -10.38 -37.50
CA ALA A 99 -44.72 -9.82 -38.80
C ALA A 99 -45.79 -10.10 -39.88
N LYS A 100 -46.68 -11.08 -39.66
CA LYS A 100 -47.70 -11.47 -40.66
C LYS A 100 -48.91 -10.53 -40.70
N ASP A 101 -49.39 -10.12 -39.54
CA ASP A 101 -50.68 -9.43 -39.36
C ASP A 101 -50.62 -8.34 -38.27
N GLY A 102 -49.46 -8.13 -37.64
CA GLY A 102 -49.22 -7.04 -36.70
C GLY A 102 -49.89 -7.21 -35.34
N HIS A 103 -50.41 -8.39 -35.02
CA HIS A 103 -51.02 -8.63 -33.72
C HIS A 103 -49.97 -8.66 -32.60
N LEU A 104 -50.33 -8.18 -31.42
CA LEU A 104 -49.50 -8.27 -30.23
C LEU A 104 -49.45 -9.72 -29.74
N VAL A 105 -48.27 -10.31 -29.79
CA VAL A 105 -47.94 -11.58 -29.16
C VAL A 105 -47.28 -11.29 -27.82
N VAL A 106 -47.87 -11.77 -26.73
CA VAL A 106 -47.27 -11.69 -25.38
C VAL A 106 -47.05 -13.11 -24.87
N LEU A 107 -45.80 -13.48 -24.64
CA LEU A 107 -45.38 -14.80 -24.19
C LEU A 107 -44.82 -14.69 -22.77
N PRO A 108 -45.60 -15.05 -21.74
CA PRO A 108 -45.11 -15.04 -20.37
C PRO A 108 -44.02 -16.09 -20.15
N GLY A 109 -43.01 -15.75 -19.37
CA GLY A 109 -41.90 -16.65 -19.03
C GLY A 109 -40.92 -16.03 -18.04
N ASP A 110 -40.09 -16.88 -17.44
CA ASP A 110 -39.11 -16.44 -16.44
C ASP A 110 -37.83 -15.90 -17.06
N SER A 111 -37.60 -16.19 -18.35
CA SER A 111 -36.56 -15.58 -19.17
C SER A 111 -37.01 -15.41 -20.63
N PRO A 112 -36.40 -14.48 -21.40
CA PRO A 112 -36.72 -14.31 -22.82
C PRO A 112 -36.46 -15.56 -23.67
N ALA A 113 -35.44 -16.36 -23.32
CA ALA A 113 -35.09 -17.56 -24.05
C ALA A 113 -36.14 -18.68 -23.85
N ASP A 114 -36.55 -18.90 -22.60
CA ASP A 114 -37.57 -19.89 -22.23
C ASP A 114 -38.94 -19.56 -22.87
N ALA A 115 -39.36 -18.29 -22.83
CA ALA A 115 -40.60 -17.85 -23.47
C ALA A 115 -40.60 -18.10 -24.99
N TRP A 116 -39.46 -17.90 -25.65
CA TRP A 116 -39.29 -18.15 -27.08
C TRP A 116 -39.26 -19.65 -27.42
N GLU A 117 -38.56 -20.44 -26.62
CA GLU A 117 -38.52 -21.90 -26.78
C GLU A 117 -39.92 -22.52 -26.67
N ARG A 118 -40.72 -22.13 -25.67
CA ARG A 118 -42.11 -22.61 -25.53
C ARG A 118 -43.00 -22.23 -26.72
N TYR A 119 -42.81 -21.04 -27.28
CA TYR A 119 -43.55 -20.58 -28.44
C TYR A 119 -43.19 -21.36 -29.71
N THR A 120 -41.90 -21.59 -29.95
CA THR A 120 -41.42 -22.33 -31.12
C THR A 120 -41.63 -23.85 -31.02
N ALA A 121 -41.69 -24.39 -29.79
CA ALA A 121 -41.96 -25.79 -29.52
C ALA A 121 -43.46 -26.15 -29.58
N SER A 122 -44.36 -25.17 -29.66
CA SER A 122 -45.80 -25.41 -29.76
C SER A 122 -46.21 -25.65 -31.22
N PRO A 123 -46.56 -26.89 -31.63
CA PRO A 123 -47.13 -27.14 -32.94
C PRO A 123 -48.55 -26.57 -32.95
N GLU A 124 -48.91 -25.87 -34.03
CA GLU A 124 -50.22 -25.26 -34.28
C GLU A 124 -51.40 -25.94 -33.54
N ASN A 125 -51.96 -25.29 -32.52
CA ASN A 125 -53.31 -25.61 -32.10
C ASN A 125 -54.16 -24.33 -32.09
N ARG A 126 -54.91 -24.18 -33.18
CA ARG A 126 -56.16 -23.41 -33.22
C ARG A 126 -57.01 -23.84 -32.01
N THR A 127 -57.77 -22.92 -31.46
CA THR A 127 -58.77 -23.12 -30.37
C THR A 127 -58.23 -23.32 -28.94
N SER A 128 -57.89 -22.22 -28.27
CA SER A 128 -58.65 -21.79 -27.09
C SER A 128 -58.39 -20.32 -26.77
N PRO A 129 -59.43 -19.47 -26.71
CA PRO A 129 -59.26 -18.06 -26.41
C PRO A 129 -59.02 -17.89 -24.90
N VAL A 130 -57.78 -17.58 -24.53
CA VAL A 130 -57.61 -16.69 -23.37
C VAL A 130 -58.29 -15.39 -23.79
N SER A 131 -59.24 -14.91 -22.98
CA SER A 131 -60.11 -13.76 -23.30
C SER A 131 -59.28 -12.50 -23.54
N VAL A 132 -58.86 -12.30 -24.78
CA VAL A 132 -58.27 -11.04 -25.25
C VAL A 132 -59.43 -10.08 -25.51
N PRO A 133 -59.46 -8.88 -24.89
CA PRO A 133 -60.48 -7.91 -25.22
C PRO A 133 -60.38 -7.54 -26.71
N VAL A 134 -61.52 -7.59 -27.40
CA VAL A 134 -61.68 -7.14 -28.79
C VAL A 134 -61.25 -5.69 -28.89
N VAL A 135 -60.05 -5.45 -29.41
CA VAL A 135 -59.66 -4.10 -29.84
C VAL A 135 -60.28 -3.86 -31.21
N VAL A 136 -61.34 -3.07 -31.16
CA VAL A 136 -62.03 -2.44 -32.28
C VAL A 136 -61.04 -1.46 -32.93
N THR A 137 -61.01 -1.45 -34.27
CA THR A 137 -60.24 -0.58 -35.19
C THR A 137 -58.83 -1.02 -35.60
N PHE A 138 -58.76 -1.74 -36.73
CA PHE A 138 -57.55 -1.83 -37.55
C PHE A 138 -57.37 -0.52 -38.32
N VAL A 139 -56.25 0.18 -38.09
CA VAL A 139 -55.78 1.23 -38.99
C VAL A 139 -54.58 0.67 -39.73
N TYR A 140 -54.80 0.19 -40.96
CA TYR A 140 -53.71 -0.09 -41.89
C TYR A 140 -53.09 1.26 -42.29
N ARG A 141 -51.93 1.62 -41.69
CA ARG A 141 -51.17 2.82 -42.07
C ARG A 141 -50.08 2.42 -43.05
N THR A 142 -50.16 2.95 -44.27
CA THR A 142 -49.15 2.88 -45.34
C THR A 142 -47.79 3.51 -44.98
N ASP A 143 -47.72 4.09 -43.79
CA ASP A 143 -46.63 4.91 -43.27
C ASP A 143 -45.58 4.07 -42.50
N VAL A 144 -45.86 2.79 -42.28
CA VAL A 144 -44.95 1.85 -41.62
C VAL A 144 -44.15 1.10 -42.70
N PRO A 145 -42.84 1.35 -42.85
CA PRO A 145 -42.05 0.70 -43.87
C PRO A 145 -42.02 -0.81 -43.63
N LYS A 146 -42.28 -1.57 -44.71
CA LYS A 146 -42.13 -3.02 -44.79
C LYS A 146 -40.74 -3.41 -44.24
N ALA A 147 -40.69 -4.46 -43.42
CA ALA A 147 -39.46 -4.91 -42.77
C ALA A 147 -38.32 -5.04 -43.80
N PRO A 148 -37.09 -4.58 -43.48
CA PRO A 148 -35.99 -4.61 -44.43
C PRO A 148 -35.53 -6.06 -44.66
N GLU A 149 -36.15 -6.72 -45.63
CA GLU A 149 -35.56 -7.86 -46.32
C GLU A 149 -34.37 -7.36 -47.13
N THR A 150 -33.20 -7.29 -46.50
CA THR A 150 -31.91 -7.73 -47.04
C THR A 150 -30.82 -7.23 -46.09
N VAL A 151 -30.45 -8.06 -45.12
CA VAL A 151 -29.10 -7.97 -44.58
C VAL A 151 -28.17 -8.39 -45.72
N THR A 152 -27.56 -7.42 -46.41
CA THR A 152 -26.64 -7.69 -47.51
C THR A 152 -25.48 -8.54 -47.00
N ARG A 153 -25.10 -9.60 -47.75
CA ARG A 153 -23.99 -10.50 -47.39
C ARG A 153 -22.70 -9.77 -47.02
N SER A 154 -22.45 -8.62 -47.63
CA SER A 154 -21.33 -7.71 -47.32
C SER A 154 -21.38 -7.19 -45.88
N GLY A 155 -22.56 -6.85 -45.36
CA GLY A 155 -22.75 -6.40 -43.97
C GLY A 155 -22.50 -7.52 -42.96
N LEU A 156 -22.92 -8.75 -43.27
CA LEU A 156 -22.62 -9.93 -42.44
C LEU A 156 -21.12 -10.27 -42.45
N GLN A 157 -20.46 -10.22 -43.61
CA GLN A 157 -19.01 -10.42 -43.70
C GLN A 157 -18.22 -9.35 -42.93
N GLN A 158 -18.62 -8.08 -43.05
CA GLN A 158 -17.99 -6.98 -42.31
C GLN A 158 -18.21 -7.13 -40.80
N GLN A 159 -19.40 -7.54 -40.36
CA GLN A 159 -19.67 -7.82 -38.95
C GLN A 159 -18.86 -9.02 -38.45
N GLN A 160 -18.69 -10.05 -39.26
CA GLN A 160 -17.88 -11.22 -38.91
C GLN A 160 -16.38 -10.88 -38.81
N ALA A 161 -15.87 -10.04 -39.72
CA ALA A 161 -14.49 -9.53 -39.66
C ALA A 161 -14.26 -8.64 -38.42
N LEU A 162 -15.24 -7.81 -38.05
CA LEU A 162 -15.16 -7.03 -36.81
C LEU A 162 -15.15 -7.94 -35.58
N ARG A 163 -16.02 -8.96 -35.53
CA ARG A 163 -16.06 -9.92 -34.42
C ARG A 163 -14.73 -10.68 -34.26
N THR A 164 -14.10 -11.11 -35.35
CA THR A 164 -12.79 -11.79 -35.27
C THR A 164 -11.68 -10.83 -34.84
N SER A 165 -11.70 -9.58 -35.28
CA SER A 165 -10.72 -8.57 -34.83
C SER A 165 -10.82 -8.27 -33.34
N VAL A 166 -12.05 -8.15 -32.81
CA VAL A 166 -12.28 -7.91 -31.38
C VAL A 166 -11.87 -9.13 -30.56
N ALA A 167 -12.18 -10.34 -31.02
CA ALA A 167 -11.75 -11.57 -30.35
C ALA A 167 -10.21 -11.66 -30.27
N ALA A 168 -9.48 -11.30 -31.33
CA ALA A 168 -8.02 -11.29 -31.34
C ALA A 168 -7.42 -10.25 -30.37
N GLU A 169 -8.02 -9.06 -30.28
CA GLU A 169 -7.58 -8.04 -29.33
C GLU A 169 -7.90 -8.42 -27.87
N LEU A 170 -9.03 -9.06 -27.60
CA LEU A 170 -9.35 -9.61 -26.28
C LEU A 170 -8.33 -10.66 -25.85
N GLN A 171 -7.97 -11.58 -26.75
CA GLN A 171 -6.96 -12.61 -26.48
C GLN A 171 -5.58 -11.99 -26.19
N ARG A 172 -5.17 -10.95 -26.94
CA ARG A 172 -3.93 -10.19 -26.65
C ARG A 172 -3.98 -9.48 -25.30
N LEU A 173 -5.12 -8.93 -24.91
CA LEU A 173 -5.28 -8.26 -23.62
C LEU A 173 -5.21 -9.26 -22.47
N GLU A 174 -5.79 -10.44 -22.61
CA GLU A 174 -5.68 -11.53 -21.63
C GLU A 174 -4.23 -11.99 -21.45
N GLU A 175 -3.49 -12.18 -22.54
CA GLU A 175 -2.06 -12.53 -22.50
C GLU A 175 -1.24 -11.45 -21.79
N ARG A 176 -1.47 -10.17 -22.12
CA ARG A 176 -0.81 -9.04 -21.47
C ARG A 176 -1.15 -8.94 -20.00
N LEU A 177 -2.40 -9.19 -19.63
CA LEU A 177 -2.84 -9.17 -18.24
C LEU A 177 -2.19 -10.32 -17.45
N GLY A 178 -2.05 -11.49 -18.05
CA GLY A 178 -1.31 -12.62 -17.48
C GLY A 178 0.18 -12.32 -17.27
N LEU A 179 0.83 -11.63 -18.22
CA LEU A 179 2.22 -11.16 -18.05
C LEU A 179 2.35 -10.17 -16.90
N VAL A 180 1.50 -9.14 -16.87
CA VAL A 180 1.52 -8.12 -15.80
C VAL A 180 1.25 -8.74 -14.43
N GLN A 181 0.34 -9.71 -14.33
CA GLN A 181 0.10 -10.43 -13.08
C GLN A 181 1.33 -11.21 -12.62
N ARG A 182 2.04 -11.86 -13.54
CA ARG A 182 3.27 -12.60 -13.25
C ARG A 182 4.39 -11.66 -12.80
N ASP A 183 4.57 -10.54 -13.49
CA ASP A 183 5.57 -9.53 -13.14
C ASP A 183 5.26 -8.89 -11.78
N LEU A 184 3.98 -8.64 -11.49
CA LEU A 184 3.56 -8.13 -10.19
C LEU A 184 3.83 -9.15 -9.07
N ALA A 185 3.59 -10.44 -9.32
CA ALA A 185 3.90 -11.50 -8.37
C ALA A 185 5.42 -11.61 -8.10
N SER A 186 6.24 -11.54 -9.15
CA SER A 186 7.71 -11.49 -9.01
C SER A 186 8.15 -10.26 -8.23
N THR A 187 7.62 -9.09 -8.58
CA THR A 187 7.97 -7.83 -7.90
C THR A 187 7.58 -7.87 -6.43
N ARG A 188 6.43 -8.45 -6.08
CA ARG A 188 6.04 -8.66 -4.68
C ARG A 188 7.03 -9.58 -3.96
N GLN A 189 7.38 -10.71 -4.56
CA GLN A 189 8.37 -11.63 -4.00
C GLN A 189 9.73 -10.95 -3.77
N ASP A 190 10.19 -10.13 -4.72
CA ASP A 190 11.43 -9.38 -4.59
C ASP A 190 11.34 -8.34 -3.47
N THR A 191 10.22 -7.62 -3.35
CA THR A 191 10.02 -6.67 -2.24
C THR A 191 9.96 -7.36 -0.88
N ASP A 192 9.32 -8.53 -0.78
CA ASP A 192 9.25 -9.29 0.46
C ASP A 192 10.63 -9.82 0.87
N LYS A 193 11.43 -10.26 -0.12
CA LYS A 193 12.82 -10.65 0.10
C LYS A 193 13.67 -9.49 0.61
N VAL A 194 13.60 -8.32 -0.04
CA VAL A 194 14.32 -7.11 0.41
C VAL A 194 13.89 -6.70 1.83
N LEU A 195 12.60 -6.82 2.15
CA LEU A 195 12.11 -6.56 3.50
C LEU A 195 12.68 -7.56 4.52
N ALA A 196 12.74 -8.85 4.18
CA ALA A 196 13.37 -9.86 5.04
C ALA A 196 14.86 -9.58 5.26
N ASP A 197 15.60 -9.29 4.19
CA ASP A 197 17.03 -8.95 4.25
C ASP A 197 17.26 -7.69 5.10
N SER A 198 16.39 -6.68 4.98
CA SER A 198 16.47 -5.46 5.80
C SER A 198 16.24 -5.71 7.29
N ARG A 199 15.38 -6.68 7.64
CA ARG A 199 15.15 -7.09 9.03
C ARG A 199 16.35 -7.84 9.59
N ALA A 200 16.90 -8.78 8.84
CA ALA A 200 18.11 -9.50 9.22
C ALA A 200 19.28 -8.52 9.46
N LEU A 201 19.48 -7.56 8.55
CA LEU A 201 20.50 -6.52 8.72
C LEU A 201 20.28 -5.67 9.98
N ALA A 202 19.02 -5.35 10.31
CA ALA A 202 18.70 -4.59 11.52
C ALA A 202 19.03 -5.39 12.80
N GLU A 203 18.79 -6.71 12.80
CA GLU A 203 19.16 -7.61 13.89
C GLU A 203 20.68 -7.69 14.05
N ASP A 204 21.43 -7.81 12.94
CA ASP A 204 22.90 -7.79 12.95
C ASP A 204 23.44 -6.47 13.49
N LEU A 205 22.88 -5.33 13.09
CA LEU A 205 23.25 -4.01 13.61
C LEU A 205 23.00 -3.90 15.13
N ALA A 206 21.88 -4.46 15.61
CA ALA A 206 21.60 -4.50 17.05
C ALA A 206 22.61 -5.39 17.79
N ALA A 207 22.98 -6.53 17.22
CA ALA A 207 24.00 -7.42 17.77
C ALA A 207 25.38 -6.75 17.82
N VAL A 208 25.80 -6.08 16.74
CA VAL A 208 27.06 -5.31 16.68
C VAL A 208 27.07 -4.19 17.71
N ARG A 209 25.96 -3.45 17.85
CA ARG A 209 25.84 -2.41 18.89
C ARG A 209 26.01 -2.98 20.28
N LYS A 210 25.38 -4.12 20.58
CA LYS A 210 25.52 -4.81 21.87
C LYS A 210 26.96 -5.25 22.10
N PHE A 211 27.59 -5.84 21.09
CA PHE A 211 28.99 -6.24 21.14
C PHE A 211 29.90 -5.04 21.45
N MET A 212 29.77 -3.93 20.72
CA MET A 212 30.56 -2.72 20.98
C MET A 212 30.38 -2.18 22.41
N LEU A 213 29.15 -2.19 22.94
CA LEU A 213 28.90 -1.78 24.33
C LEU A 213 29.59 -2.71 25.33
N GLN A 214 29.55 -4.02 25.09
CA GLN A 214 30.24 -5.01 25.93
C GLN A 214 31.77 -4.84 25.86
N THR A 215 32.32 -4.61 24.66
CA THR A 215 33.76 -4.32 24.51
C THR A 215 34.16 -3.04 25.23
N ALA A 216 33.33 -1.99 25.17
CA ALA A 216 33.58 -0.75 25.91
C ALA A 216 33.54 -0.97 27.44
N GLN A 217 32.59 -1.77 27.93
CA GLN A 217 32.51 -2.15 29.35
C GLN A 217 33.75 -2.93 29.81
N LEU A 218 34.21 -3.89 29.00
CA LEU A 218 35.45 -4.62 29.27
C LEU A 218 36.66 -3.69 29.29
N GLY A 219 36.73 -2.73 28.37
CA GLY A 219 37.79 -1.72 28.34
C GLY A 219 37.81 -0.85 29.60
N TRP A 220 36.64 -0.44 30.08
CA TRP A 220 36.50 0.33 31.32
C TRP A 220 36.96 -0.47 32.55
N LEU A 221 36.49 -1.72 32.68
CA LEU A 221 36.86 -2.59 33.80
C LEU A 221 38.36 -2.93 33.80
N ASN A 222 38.95 -3.13 32.62
CA ASN A 222 40.39 -3.34 32.50
C ASN A 222 41.19 -2.09 32.92
N HIS A 223 40.70 -0.90 32.57
CA HIS A 223 41.33 0.36 32.98
C HIS A 223 41.27 0.57 34.50
N GLU A 224 40.09 0.33 35.10
CA GLU A 224 39.89 0.41 36.56
C GLU A 224 40.82 -0.56 37.30
N SER A 225 40.85 -1.82 36.90
CA SER A 225 41.76 -2.83 37.47
C SER A 225 43.24 -2.42 37.33
N THR A 226 43.63 -1.85 36.18
CA THR A 226 45.00 -1.36 35.98
C THR A 226 45.34 -0.21 36.93
N LEU A 227 44.41 0.73 37.14
CA LEU A 227 44.60 1.85 38.06
C LEU A 227 44.68 1.38 39.53
N GLU A 228 43.81 0.45 39.93
CA GLU A 228 43.82 -0.14 41.27
C GLU A 228 45.11 -0.91 41.55
N ASN A 229 45.56 -1.72 40.59
CA ASN A 229 46.83 -2.44 40.69
C ASN A 229 48.02 -1.47 40.80
N ALA A 230 48.08 -0.45 39.95
CA ALA A 230 49.12 0.57 40.03
C ALA A 230 49.07 1.37 41.36
N GLY A 231 47.88 1.57 41.92
CA GLY A 231 47.69 2.17 43.25
C GLY A 231 48.24 1.28 44.36
N SER A 232 47.90 -0.01 44.33
CA SER A 232 48.34 -1.01 45.31
C SER A 232 49.85 -1.21 45.29
N ILE A 233 50.46 -1.28 44.10
CA ILE A 233 51.93 -1.36 43.95
C ILE A 233 52.60 -0.11 44.55
N ARG A 234 52.06 1.09 44.31
CA ARG A 234 52.62 2.32 44.90
C ARG A 234 52.52 2.33 46.42
N LYS A 235 51.39 1.88 46.99
CA LYS A 235 51.23 1.75 48.45
C LYS A 235 52.23 0.75 49.02
N MET A 236 52.35 -0.43 48.41
CA MET A 236 53.35 -1.43 48.81
C MET A 236 54.78 -0.89 48.72
N ALA A 237 55.12 -0.17 47.66
CA ALA A 237 56.44 0.43 47.49
C ALA A 237 56.72 1.47 48.59
N ALA A 238 55.73 2.31 48.92
CA ALA A 238 55.84 3.27 50.03
C ALA A 238 56.02 2.56 51.38
N SER A 239 55.21 1.55 51.69
CA SER A 239 55.35 0.78 52.94
C SER A 239 56.68 0.02 53.01
N SER A 240 57.16 -0.51 51.89
CA SER A 240 58.48 -1.15 51.80
C SER A 240 59.60 -0.15 52.06
N HIS A 241 59.49 1.07 51.54
CA HIS A 241 60.46 2.12 51.81
C HIS A 241 60.46 2.57 53.28
N GLU A 242 59.27 2.69 53.90
CA GLU A 242 59.14 2.97 55.33
C GLU A 242 59.74 1.85 56.20
N LEU A 243 59.54 0.59 55.81
CA LEU A 243 60.14 -0.58 56.47
C LEU A 243 61.67 -0.57 56.35
N ALA A 244 62.20 -0.26 55.17
CA ALA A 244 63.65 -0.13 54.97
C ALA A 244 64.24 1.00 55.83
N ALA A 245 63.56 2.15 55.89
CA ALA A 245 63.97 3.27 56.73
C ALA A 245 63.90 2.93 58.24
N SER A 246 62.88 2.19 58.69
CA SER A 246 62.78 1.75 60.08
C SER A 246 63.84 0.70 60.43
N SER A 247 64.14 -0.22 59.51
CA SER A 247 65.25 -1.18 59.65
C SER A 247 66.59 -0.46 59.80
N ALA A 248 66.89 0.52 58.94
CA ALA A 248 68.12 1.30 59.02
C ALA A 248 68.24 2.09 60.35
N ARG A 249 67.13 2.64 60.86
CA ARG A 249 67.10 3.27 62.18
C ARG A 249 67.38 2.28 63.30
N LEU A 250 66.80 1.08 63.24
CA LEU A 250 67.06 0.01 64.21
C LEU A 250 68.54 -0.40 64.21
N GLU A 251 69.12 -0.64 63.04
CA GLU A 251 70.56 -0.95 62.91
C GLU A 251 71.44 0.14 63.53
N GLU A 252 71.12 1.41 63.27
CA GLU A 252 71.85 2.53 63.85
C GLU A 252 71.70 2.59 65.38
N THR A 253 70.49 2.35 65.92
CA THR A 253 70.30 2.28 67.38
C THR A 253 71.07 1.13 68.01
N LEU A 254 71.14 -0.04 67.36
CA LEU A 254 71.93 -1.18 67.83
C LEU A 254 73.43 -0.87 67.81
N ARG A 255 73.90 -0.19 66.76
CA ARG A 255 75.30 0.28 66.68
C ARG A 255 75.63 1.25 67.82
N GLN A 256 74.77 2.24 68.07
CA GLN A 256 74.94 3.20 69.17
C GLN A 256 74.95 2.52 70.54
N LEU A 257 74.05 1.55 70.78
CA LEU A 257 74.02 0.77 72.01
C LEU A 257 75.30 -0.05 72.19
N SER A 258 75.77 -0.71 71.13
CA SER A 258 77.03 -1.46 71.12
C SER A 258 78.24 -0.57 71.46
N GLU A 259 78.35 0.60 70.82
CA GLU A 259 79.41 1.56 71.11
C GLU A 259 79.36 2.11 72.53
N SER A 260 78.15 2.39 73.04
CA SER A 260 77.96 2.84 74.42
C SER A 260 78.40 1.77 75.42
N LEU A 261 78.01 0.51 75.21
CA LEU A 261 78.43 -0.62 76.04
C LEU A 261 79.95 -0.81 76.02
N ALA A 262 80.57 -0.74 74.84
CA ALA A 262 82.03 -0.83 74.70
C ALA A 262 82.74 0.28 75.48
N ARG A 263 82.22 1.53 75.43
CA ARG A 263 82.76 2.65 76.23
C ARG A 263 82.59 2.40 77.73
N GLN A 264 81.42 1.93 78.18
CA GLN A 264 81.18 1.62 79.58
C GLN A 264 82.11 0.53 80.11
N LEU A 265 82.35 -0.53 79.33
CA LEU A 265 83.29 -1.59 79.68
C LEU A 265 84.73 -1.07 79.76
N LYS A 266 85.15 -0.22 78.80
CA LYS A 266 86.48 0.41 78.82
C LYS A 266 86.68 1.31 80.04
N GLU A 267 85.66 2.10 80.39
CA GLU A 267 85.66 2.94 81.58
C GLU A 267 85.73 2.08 82.86
N LEU A 268 84.98 0.99 82.93
CA LEU A 268 84.99 0.08 84.07
C LEU A 268 86.34 -0.62 84.23
N ALA A 269 86.97 -1.05 83.12
CA ALA A 269 88.32 -1.58 83.11
C ALA A 269 89.35 -0.55 83.61
N ALA A 270 89.30 0.69 83.11
CA ALA A 270 90.19 1.75 83.57
C ALA A 270 90.02 2.06 85.06
N ARG A 271 88.79 2.00 85.59
CA ARG A 271 88.53 2.14 87.03
C ARG A 271 89.10 0.97 87.83
N LEU A 272 88.97 -0.27 87.34
CA LEU A 272 89.57 -1.44 87.97
C LEU A 272 91.10 -1.32 88.02
N ASP A 273 91.74 -0.95 86.92
CA ASP A 273 93.19 -0.72 86.86
C ASP A 273 93.64 0.36 87.85
N ALA A 274 92.89 1.47 87.92
CA ALA A 274 93.17 2.55 88.87
C ALA A 274 93.03 2.09 90.33
N ILE A 275 92.03 1.26 90.65
CA ILE A 275 91.88 0.66 91.99
C ILE A 275 93.04 -0.29 92.29
N GLN A 276 93.40 -1.15 91.34
CA GLN A 276 94.51 -2.10 91.49
C GLN A 276 95.84 -1.37 91.72
N GLY A 277 96.13 -0.31 90.96
CA GLY A 277 97.31 0.53 91.17
C GLY A 277 97.34 1.19 92.55
N LYS A 278 96.20 1.67 93.04
CA LYS A 278 96.10 2.20 94.42
C LYS A 278 96.37 1.12 95.46
N VAL A 279 95.86 -0.10 95.28
CA VAL A 279 96.10 -1.22 96.22
C VAL A 279 97.58 -1.62 96.24
N GLN A 280 98.27 -1.64 95.09
CA GLN A 280 99.69 -1.96 95.02
C GLN A 280 100.57 -0.93 95.74
N ASN A 281 100.19 0.36 95.72
CA ASN A 281 100.90 1.45 96.40
C ASN A 281 100.69 1.51 97.92
N ILE A 282 99.84 0.65 98.49
CA ILE A 282 99.55 0.58 99.95
C ILE A 282 100.44 -0.47 100.65
N LYS A 283 101.26 -1.22 99.91
CA LYS A 283 102.31 -2.10 100.46
C LYS A 283 103.63 -1.35 100.62
#